data_AF-A0A973YWD7-F1
#
_entry.id   AF-A0A973YWD7-F1
#
_cell.length_a   1.000
_cell.length_b   1.000
_cell.length_c   1.000
_cell.angle_alpha   90.00
_cell.angle_beta   90.00
_cell.angle_gamma   90.00
#
_symmetry.space_group_name_H-M   'P 1'
#
loop_
_entity.id
_entity.type
_entity.pdbx_description
1 polymer ?
#
loop_
_entity_poly.entity_id
_entity_poly.type
_entity_poly.pdbx_seq_one_letter_code
_entity_poly.pdbx_strand_id
1 'polypeptide(L)'
;YGAARGKPLFEAECARCHGVDGKGKQDLGAPDLTDNYWLYGSDSASLYATISKGRHGSMPAHEQLLGETRARLVAAYVWSLSHPEPAKTAAAGAQQ
;
A
#
# COMPACT_ATOMS: atom_id res chain seq x y z
N TYR A 1 7.04 -11.41 -0.08
CA TYR A 1 8.34 -10.70 0.09
C TYR A 1 8.32 -9.21 -0.24
N GLY A 2 7.40 -8.71 -1.08
CA GLY A 2 7.30 -7.27 -1.39
C GLY A 2 6.72 -6.43 -0.24
N ALA A 3 5.56 -6.84 0.29
CA ALA A 3 4.79 -6.10 1.29
C ALA A 3 5.58 -5.79 2.58
N ALA A 4 6.25 -6.79 3.17
CA ALA A 4 7.03 -6.58 4.39
C ALA A 4 8.12 -5.50 4.25
N ARG A 5 8.73 -5.38 3.07
CA ARG A 5 9.73 -4.33 2.75
C ARG A 5 9.09 -3.00 2.36
N GLY A 6 7.81 -3.01 1.97
CA GLY A 6 7.03 -1.81 1.67
C GLY A 6 6.45 -1.12 2.91
N LYS A 7 6.20 -1.85 3.99
CA LYS A 7 5.66 -1.31 5.26
C LYS A 7 6.40 -0.07 5.77
N PRO A 8 7.74 -0.07 5.95
CA PRO A 8 8.43 1.11 6.45
C PRO A 8 8.34 2.31 5.49
N LEU A 9 8.25 2.06 4.18
CA LEU A 9 8.06 3.13 3.18
C LEU A 9 6.66 3.74 3.29
N PHE A 10 5.65 2.91 3.54
CA PHE A 10 4.28 3.37 3.75
C PHE A 10 4.17 4.22 5.02
N GLU A 11 4.78 3.78 6.11
CA GLU A 11 4.79 4.51 7.38
C GLU A 11 5.47 5.89 7.26
N ALA A 12 6.57 5.96 6.50
CA ALA A 12 7.28 7.21 6.28
C ALA A 12 6.51 8.18 5.36
N GLU A 13 6.01 7.70 4.23
CA GLU A 13 5.56 8.60 3.15
C GLU A 13 4.04 8.68 2.99
N CYS A 14 3.32 7.61 3.34
CA CYS A 14 1.90 7.45 3.01
C CYS A 14 0.97 7.62 4.22
N ALA A 15 1.41 7.16 5.40
CA ALA A 15 0.59 7.11 6.62
C ALA A 15 0.13 8.49 7.11
N ARG A 16 0.85 9.56 6.75
CA ARG A 16 0.43 10.95 7.01
C ARG A 16 -0.97 11.28 6.47
N CYS A 17 -1.34 10.72 5.31
CA CYS A 17 -2.65 10.92 4.69
C CYS A 17 -3.55 9.70 4.87
N HIS A 18 -3.01 8.48 4.75
CA HIS A 18 -3.81 7.26 4.77
C HIS A 18 -3.95 6.61 6.16
N GLY A 19 -3.37 7.20 7.20
CA GLY A 19 -3.33 6.58 8.53
C GLY A 19 -2.28 5.47 8.61
N VAL A 20 -1.83 5.17 9.84
CA VAL A 20 -0.87 4.08 10.09
C VAL A 20 -1.47 2.69 9.83
N ASP A 21 -2.79 2.60 9.92
CA ASP A 21 -3.60 1.42 9.65
C ASP A 21 -4.13 1.38 8.20
N GLY A 22 -3.85 2.40 7.39
CA GLY A 22 -4.32 2.48 6.01
C GLY A 22 -5.80 2.82 5.85
N LYS A 23 -6.50 3.23 6.92
CA LYS A 23 -7.95 3.52 6.90
C LYS A 23 -8.35 4.81 6.21
N GLY A 24 -7.38 5.61 5.77
CA GLY A 24 -7.66 6.87 5.11
C GLY A 24 -8.02 7.99 6.10
N LYS A 25 -8.24 9.17 5.54
CA LYS A 25 -8.70 10.37 6.26
C LYS A 25 -9.71 11.07 5.36
N GLN A 26 -10.98 11.00 5.71
CA GLN A 26 -12.08 11.56 4.90
C GLN A 26 -11.92 13.07 4.68
N ASP A 27 -11.45 13.80 5.69
CA ASP A 27 -11.21 15.25 5.60
C ASP A 27 -10.13 15.63 4.57
N LEU A 28 -9.23 14.69 4.24
CA LEU A 28 -8.19 14.86 3.20
C LEU A 28 -8.60 14.24 1.86
N GLY A 29 -9.78 13.62 1.77
CA GLY A 29 -10.19 12.81 0.63
C GLY A 29 -9.34 11.55 0.43
N ALA A 30 -8.58 11.12 1.44
CA ALA A 30 -7.74 9.93 1.37
C ALA A 30 -8.59 8.68 1.60
N PRO A 31 -8.70 7.75 0.64
CA PRO A 31 -9.52 6.54 0.75
C PRO A 31 -8.97 5.54 1.78
N ASP A 32 -9.85 4.66 2.25
CA ASP A 32 -9.50 3.44 2.98
C ASP A 32 -8.81 2.48 1.98
N LEU A 33 -7.58 2.07 2.29
CA LEU A 33 -6.78 1.16 1.45
C LEU A 33 -6.91 -0.32 1.90
N THR A 34 -7.64 -0.56 2.99
CA THR A 34 -7.87 -1.88 3.58
C THR A 34 -9.19 -2.51 3.13
N ASP A 35 -10.06 -1.73 2.46
CA ASP A 35 -11.29 -2.25 1.88
C ASP A 35 -11.09 -2.82 0.47
N ASN A 36 -12.17 -3.32 -0.13
CA ASN A 36 -12.13 -3.91 -1.47
C ASN A 36 -12.58 -2.95 -2.59
N TYR A 37 -12.66 -1.64 -2.32
CA TYR A 37 -13.17 -0.64 -3.24
C TYR A 37 -12.02 0.16 -3.90
N TRP A 38 -11.70 -0.20 -5.14
CA TRP A 38 -10.57 0.37 -5.87
C TRP A 38 -11.00 1.24 -7.04
N LEU A 39 -10.88 2.56 -6.89
CA LEU A 39 -11.22 3.54 -7.94
C LEU A 39 -10.32 3.45 -9.20
N TYR A 40 -9.05 3.05 -9.02
CA TYR A 40 -8.04 3.08 -10.08
C TYR A 40 -7.44 1.70 -10.37
N GLY A 41 -8.09 0.62 -9.90
CA GLY A 41 -7.59 -0.76 -10.03
C GLY A 41 -6.68 -1.18 -8.87
N SER A 42 -6.73 -2.47 -8.54
CA SER A 42 -5.95 -3.09 -7.45
C SER A 42 -4.77 -3.94 -7.94
N ASP A 43 -4.58 -4.08 -9.25
CA ASP A 43 -3.44 -4.83 -9.78
C ASP A 43 -2.12 -4.07 -9.60
N SER A 44 -1.01 -4.80 -9.71
CA SER A 44 0.33 -4.27 -9.44
C SER A 44 0.72 -3.09 -10.33
N ALA A 45 0.30 -3.08 -11.60
CA ALA A 45 0.60 -1.99 -12.53
C ALA A 45 -0.21 -0.75 -12.18
N SER A 46 -1.49 -0.92 -11.85
CA SER A 46 -2.39 0.15 -11.42
C SER A 46 -1.94 0.80 -10.12
N LEU A 47 -1.50 0.02 -9.14
CA LEU A 47 -0.96 0.52 -7.87
C LEU A 47 0.36 1.26 -8.07
N TYR A 48 1.29 0.70 -8.84
CA TYR A 48 2.53 1.37 -9.20
C TYR A 48 2.24 2.71 -9.90
N ALA A 49 1.36 2.73 -10.90
CA ALA A 49 1.00 3.95 -11.60
C ALA A 49 0.36 5.00 -10.66
N THR A 50 -0.51 4.57 -9.74
CA THR A 50 -1.13 5.43 -8.73
C THR A 50 -0.08 6.10 -7.82
N ILE A 51 0.87 5.32 -7.31
CA ILE A 51 1.91 5.82 -6.41
C ILE A 51 2.91 6.71 -7.16
N SER A 52 3.39 6.26 -8.32
CA SER A 52 4.40 6.98 -9.09
C SER A 52 3.88 8.28 -9.67
N LYS A 53 2.68 8.25 -10.27
CA LYS A 53 2.12 9.41 -11.01
C LYS A 53 1.15 10.25 -10.18
N GLY A 54 0.76 9.79 -8.99
CA GLY A 54 -0.25 10.45 -8.18
C GLY A 54 -1.66 10.33 -8.76
N ARG A 55 -2.62 10.96 -8.08
CA ARG A 55 -4.03 11.07 -8.48
C ARG A 55 -4.54 12.48 -8.22
N HIS A 56 -5.57 12.89 -8.96
CA HIS A 56 -6.08 14.26 -8.91
C HIS A 56 -6.46 14.69 -7.48
N GLY A 57 -6.15 15.95 -7.15
CA GLY A 57 -6.67 16.65 -5.96
C GLY A 57 -5.77 16.60 -4.72
N SER A 58 -5.31 15.42 -4.29
CA SER A 58 -4.69 15.29 -2.96
C SER A 58 -3.57 14.24 -2.83
N MET A 59 -3.37 13.38 -3.84
CA MET A 59 -2.31 12.35 -3.82
C MET A 59 -1.19 12.73 -4.79
N PRO A 60 -0.06 13.29 -4.31
CA PRO A 60 1.03 13.71 -5.20
C PRO A 60 1.72 12.52 -5.87
N ALA A 61 2.45 12.81 -6.96
CA ALA A 61 3.35 11.85 -7.59
C ALA A 61 4.56 11.58 -6.68
N HIS A 62 4.87 10.31 -6.42
CA HIS A 62 5.99 9.92 -5.55
C HIS A 62 7.17 9.30 -6.32
N GLU A 63 7.13 9.28 -7.66
CA GLU A 63 8.19 8.68 -8.47
C GLU A 63 9.58 9.28 -8.18
N GLN A 64 9.69 10.61 -8.11
CA GLN A 64 10.95 11.29 -7.83
C GLN A 64 11.44 11.07 -6.38
N LEU A 65 10.52 10.83 -5.45
CA LEU A 65 10.83 10.60 -4.04
C LEU A 65 11.27 9.16 -3.76
N LEU A 66 10.56 8.20 -4.33
CA LEU A 66 10.73 6.78 -4.05
C LEU A 66 11.64 6.09 -5.07
N GLY A 67 11.57 6.49 -6.33
CA GLY A 67 12.09 5.70 -7.45
C GLY A 67 11.29 4.41 -7.69
N GLU A 68 11.56 3.77 -8.82
CA GLU A 68 10.78 2.64 -9.33
C GLU A 68 10.69 1.46 -8.34
N THR A 69 11.82 1.03 -7.77
CA THR A 69 11.87 -0.13 -6.88
C THR A 69 11.07 0.10 -5.60
N ARG A 70 11.24 1.25 -4.94
CA ARG A 70 10.53 1.53 -3.68
C ARG A 70 9.05 1.78 -3.92
N ALA A 71 8.68 2.41 -5.04
CA ALA A 71 7.29 2.56 -5.46
C ALA A 71 6.59 1.20 -5.63
N ARG A 72 7.26 0.20 -6.22
CA ARG A 72 6.71 -1.16 -6.30
C ARG A 72 6.61 -1.87 -4.95
N LEU A 73 7.58 -1.66 -4.06
CA LEU A 73 7.54 -2.24 -2.72
C LEU A 73 6.38 -1.68 -1.91
N VAL A 74 6.18 -0.36 -1.92
CA VAL A 74 5.06 0.27 -1.21
C VAL A 74 3.72 -0.09 -1.87
N ALA A 75 3.65 -0.21 -3.20
CA ALA A 75 2.48 -0.72 -3.90
C ALA A 75 2.11 -2.13 -3.43
N ALA A 76 3.09 -3.02 -3.29
CA ALA A 76 2.86 -4.37 -2.77
C ALA A 76 2.36 -4.37 -1.30
N TYR A 77 2.81 -3.41 -0.48
CA TYR A 77 2.29 -3.26 0.88
C TYR A 77 0.85 -2.75 0.88
N VAL A 78 0.55 -1.71 0.11
CA VAL A 78 -0.81 -1.15 -0.05
C VAL A 78 -1.78 -2.24 -0.51
N TRP A 79 -1.39 -3.07 -1.48
CA TRP A 79 -2.20 -4.23 -1.90
C TRP A 79 -2.51 -5.18 -0.73
N SER A 80 -1.51 -5.50 0.09
CA SER A 80 -1.66 -6.45 1.20
C SER A 80 -2.60 -5.97 2.31
N LEU A 81 -2.87 -4.65 2.40
CA LEU A 81 -3.76 -4.08 3.42
C LEU A 81 -5.22 -4.56 3.26
N SER A 82 -5.67 -4.78 2.03
CA SER A 82 -6.99 -5.32 1.70
C SER A 82 -6.97 -6.78 1.25
N HIS A 83 -5.77 -7.34 1.07
CA HIS A 83 -5.56 -8.75 0.74
C HIS A 83 -4.71 -9.40 1.84
N PRO A 84 -5.24 -9.47 3.08
CA PRO A 84 -4.52 -10.18 4.13
C PRO A 84 -4.30 -11.61 3.65
N GLU A 85 -3.06 -12.09 3.72
CA GLU A 85 -2.86 -13.53 3.59
C GLU A 85 -3.76 -14.19 4.64
N PRO A 86 -4.48 -15.28 4.29
CA PRO A 86 -5.14 -16.07 5.32
C PRO A 86 -4.07 -16.34 6.35
N ALA A 87 -4.31 -15.91 7.61
CA ALA A 87 -3.36 -16.03 8.69
C ALA A 87 -2.75 -17.41 8.55
N LYS A 88 -1.43 -17.51 8.36
CA LYS A 88 -0.75 -18.80 8.44
C LYS A 88 -1.18 -19.37 9.77
N THR A 89 -2.16 -20.28 9.74
CA THR A 89 -2.65 -20.97 10.93
C THR A 89 -1.40 -21.49 11.61
N ALA A 90 -1.31 -21.23 12.90
CA ALA A 90 -0.32 -21.78 13.81
C ALA A 90 0.27 -23.10 13.28
N ALA A 91 1.48 -23.02 12.72
CA ALA A 91 2.28 -24.17 12.35
C ALA A 91 3.76 -23.80 12.50
N ALA A 92 4.09 -23.31 13.70
CA ALA A 92 5.33 -23.74 14.34
C ALA A 92 5.11 -25.20 14.75
N GLY A 93 5.50 -26.13 13.89
CA GLY A 93 5.31 -27.55 14.11
C GLY A 93 5.62 -28.38 12.88
N ALA A 94 6.92 -28.54 12.59
CA ALA A 94 7.56 -29.72 11.99
C ALA A 94 8.80 -29.30 11.21
N GLN A 95 9.94 -29.31 11.91
CA GLN A 95 11.21 -29.66 11.32
C GLN A 95 11.18 -31.18 11.07
N GLN A 96 11.56 -31.60 9.88
CA GLN A 96 12.12 -32.93 9.62
C GLN A 96 13.46 -32.72 8.93
#